data_AF-A0A0G3BFW9-F1
#
_entry.id   AF-A0A0G3BFW9-F1
#
_cell.length_a   1.000
_cell.length_b   1.000
_cell.length_c   1.000
_cell.angle_alpha   90.00
_cell.angle_beta   90.00
_cell.angle_gamma   90.00
#
_symmetry.space_group_name_H-M   'P 1'
#
loop_
_entity.id
_entity.type
_entity.pdbx_description
1 polymer ?
#
loop_
_entity_poly.entity_id
_entity_poly.type
_entity_poly.pdbx_seq_one_letter_code
_entity_poly.pdbx_strand_id
1 'polypeptide(L)'
;MDTTIVIQHVPVEELPQAWRHRLTQLPDAHVTVRIEPEQPVEPPPKAAAPSHFADDPLFGMWQDRTDIADVADYVRRLRQTHHM
;
A
#
# COMPACT_ATOMS: atom_id res chain seq x y z
N MET A 1 15.89 -13.97 10.60
CA MET A 1 17.17 -13.25 10.43
C MET A 1 16.87 -12.00 9.63
N ASP A 2 16.63 -10.89 10.32
CA ASP A 2 16.31 -9.62 9.67
C ASP A 2 17.58 -9.10 8.99
N THR A 3 17.55 -9.01 7.66
CA THR A 3 18.71 -8.63 6.85
C THR A 3 18.60 -7.17 6.46
N THR A 4 19.32 -6.28 7.15
CA THR A 4 19.34 -4.86 6.81
C THR A 4 20.52 -4.54 5.88
N ILE A 5 20.23 -3.87 4.77
CA ILE A 5 21.24 -3.35 3.84
C ILE A 5 21.39 -1.84 4.09
N VAL A 6 22.63 -1.39 4.30
CA VAL A 6 22.96 0.03 4.47
C VAL A 6 23.93 0.44 3.37
N ILE A 7 23.52 1.41 2.55
CA ILE A 7 24.34 2.00 1.49
C ILE A 7 24.68 3.42 1.93
N GLN A 8 25.96 3.70 2.15
CA GLN A 8 26.46 4.98 2.64
C GLN A 8 27.01 5.84 1.51
N HIS A 9 27.01 7.16 1.73
CA HIS A 9 27.56 8.13 0.79
C HIS A 9 26.98 8.03 -0.63
N VAL A 10 25.67 7.81 -0.74
CA VAL A 10 24.99 7.77 -2.04
C VAL A 10 24.75 9.20 -2.51
N PRO A 11 25.30 9.62 -3.66
CA PRO A 11 25.02 10.95 -4.19
C PRO A 11 23.53 11.05 -4.54
N VAL A 12 22.90 12.19 -4.23
CA VAL A 12 21.46 12.38 -4.45
C VAL A 12 21.08 12.15 -5.93
N GLU A 13 21.96 12.45 -6.88
CA GLU A 13 21.73 12.30 -8.32
C GLU A 13 21.50 10.84 -8.76
N GLU A 14 22.11 9.88 -8.06
CA GLU A 14 21.99 8.44 -8.36
C GLU A 14 20.70 7.82 -7.78
N LEU A 15 19.95 8.56 -6.97
CA LEU A 15 18.70 8.08 -6.40
C LEU A 15 17.55 8.08 -7.42
N PRO A 16 16.55 7.21 -7.21
CA PRO A 16 15.30 7.25 -7.98
C PRO A 16 14.68 8.66 -7.99
N GLN A 17 14.12 9.06 -9.14
CA GLN A 17 13.55 10.41 -9.32
C GLN A 17 12.50 10.76 -8.24
N ALA A 18 11.63 9.81 -7.90
CA ALA A 18 10.61 9.99 -6.86
C ALA A 18 11.19 10.31 -5.48
N TRP A 19 12.39 9.82 -5.17
CA TRP A 19 13.09 10.10 -3.91
C TRP A 19 13.81 11.44 -3.98
N ARG A 20 14.45 11.74 -5.12
CA ARG A 20 15.11 13.04 -5.37
C ARG A 20 14.16 14.22 -5.20
N HIS A 21 12.91 14.13 -5.66
CA HIS A 21 11.90 15.18 -5.46
C HIS A 21 11.56 15.47 -3.99
N ARG A 22 11.91 14.58 -3.06
CA ARG A 22 11.76 14.81 -1.61
C ARG A 22 13.02 15.40 -0.98
N LEU A 23 14.16 15.29 -1.66
CA LEU A 23 15.49 15.71 -1.21
C LEU A 23 15.98 16.97 -1.92
N THR A 24 15.12 17.61 -2.73
CA THR A 24 15.40 18.70 -3.68
C THR A 24 16.07 19.94 -3.08
N GLN A 25 16.17 20.04 -1.76
CA GLN A 25 16.85 21.14 -1.06
C GLN A 25 18.35 20.90 -0.81
N LEU A 26 18.88 19.76 -1.25
CA LEU A 26 20.25 19.33 -0.96
C LEU A 26 21.01 18.98 -2.26
N PRO A 27 21.33 19.96 -3.13
CA PRO A 27 22.23 19.75 -4.26
C PRO A 27 23.63 19.36 -3.75
N ASP A 28 24.31 18.45 -4.45
CA ASP A 28 25.62 17.85 -4.07
C ASP A 28 25.68 17.10 -2.73
N ALA A 29 24.54 16.83 -2.10
CA ALA A 29 24.52 16.06 -0.86
C ALA A 29 24.69 14.57 -1.12
N HIS A 30 25.25 13.91 -0.11
CA HIS A 30 25.34 12.47 -0.03
C HIS A 30 24.37 11.99 1.07
N VAL A 31 23.65 10.91 0.82
CA VAL A 31 22.69 10.32 1.75
C VAL A 31 23.06 8.89 2.11
N THR A 32 22.48 8.41 3.20
CA THR A 32 22.53 7.00 3.58
C THR A 32 21.17 6.37 3.31
N VAL A 33 21.17 5.29 2.52
CA VAL A 33 19.97 4.52 2.20
C VAL A 33 19.96 3.26 3.06
N ARG A 34 18.90 3.08 3.86
CA ARG A 34 18.66 1.86 4.65
C ARG A 34 17.49 1.08 4.05
N ILE A 35 17.74 -0.17 3.69
CA ILE A 35 16.76 -1.08 3.10
C ILE A 35 16.58 -2.23 4.07
N GLU A 36 15.33 -2.46 4.46
CA GLU A 36 14.94 -3.49 5.40
C GLU A 36 13.87 -4.35 4.74
N PRO A 37 13.86 -5.68 4.96
CA PRO A 37 12.76 -6.52 4.55
C PRO A 37 11.51 -5.98 5.23
N GLU A 38 10.48 -5.75 4.44
CA GLU A 38 9.16 -5.46 4.98
C GLU A 38 8.79 -6.62 5.89
N GLN A 39 8.66 -6.35 7.19
CA GLN A 39 8.13 -7.35 8.09
C GLN A 39 6.75 -7.70 7.57
N PRO A 40 6.42 -8.99 7.40
CA PRO A 40 5.06 -9.38 7.10
C PRO A 40 4.21 -8.75 8.19
N VAL A 41 3.43 -7.73 7.80
CA VAL A 41 2.43 -7.17 8.69
C VAL A 41 1.44 -8.31 8.86
N GLU A 42 1.52 -8.99 9.99
CA GLU A 42 0.45 -9.88 10.41
C GLU A 42 -0.83 -9.05 10.26
N PRO A 43 -1.81 -9.50 9.44
CA PRO A 43 -3.01 -8.71 9.21
C PRO A 43 -3.52 -8.28 10.58
N PRO A 44 -3.71 -6.97 10.83
CA PRO A 44 -4.06 -6.49 12.16
C PRO A 44 -5.22 -7.33 12.66
N PRO A 45 -5.18 -7.86 13.90
CA PRO A 45 -6.17 -8.80 14.40
C PRO A 45 -7.54 -8.17 14.21
N LYS A 46 -8.26 -8.62 13.17
CA LYS A 46 -9.50 -8.05 12.61
C LYS A 46 -9.89 -6.77 13.36
N ALA A 47 -9.17 -5.68 13.11
CA ALA A 47 -9.38 -4.45 13.85
C ALA A 47 -10.86 -4.13 13.68
N ALA A 48 -11.58 -4.01 14.81
CA ALA A 48 -12.95 -3.52 14.79
C ALA A 48 -12.96 -2.31 13.86
N ALA A 49 -13.81 -2.38 12.83
CA ALA A 49 -13.84 -1.41 11.74
C ALA A 49 -13.66 0.00 12.33
N PRO A 50 -12.79 0.85 11.75
CA PRO A 50 -12.58 2.18 12.30
C PRO A 50 -13.96 2.82 12.42
N SER A 51 -14.36 3.21 13.62
CA SER A 51 -15.71 3.73 13.92
C SER A 51 -16.09 4.94 13.04
N HIS A 52 -15.09 5.52 12.36
CA HIS A 52 -15.23 6.59 11.40
C HIS A 52 -15.86 6.19 10.04
N PHE A 53 -15.85 4.91 9.66
CA PHE A 53 -16.49 4.43 8.43
C PHE A 53 -17.94 3.98 8.65
N ALA A 54 -18.32 3.69 9.90
CA ALA A 54 -19.66 3.26 10.25
C ALA A 54 -20.70 4.40 10.16
N ASP A 55 -20.25 5.64 10.25
CA ASP A 55 -21.09 6.84 10.16
C ASP A 55 -21.26 7.36 8.71
N ASP A 56 -20.57 6.75 7.73
CA ASP A 56 -20.76 7.09 6.32
C ASP A 56 -22.07 6.44 5.82
N PRO A 57 -23.10 7.23 5.45
CA PRO A 57 -24.38 6.69 4.97
C PRO A 57 -24.22 5.78 3.74
N LEU A 58 -23.10 5.87 3.02
CA LEU A 58 -22.80 5.04 1.86
C LEU A 58 -22.33 3.62 2.24
N PHE A 59 -21.83 3.40 3.46
CA PHE A 59 -21.30 2.11 3.91
C PHE A 59 -22.40 1.04 4.06
N GLY A 60 -23.61 1.45 4.48
CA GLY A 60 -24.77 0.57 4.63
C GLY A 60 -25.48 0.20 3.31
N MET A 61 -25.28 0.98 2.24
CA MET A 61 -26.02 0.78 0.98
C MET A 61 -25.67 -0.54 0.27
N TRP A 62 -24.55 -1.15 0.62
CA TRP A 62 -24.06 -2.39 0.02
C TRP A 62 -24.38 -3.61 0.88
N GLN A 63 -24.94 -3.41 2.07
CA GLN A 63 -25.27 -4.48 3.01
C GLN A 63 -26.41 -5.37 2.48
N ASP A 64 -27.35 -4.81 1.71
CA ASP A 64 -28.46 -5.55 1.10
C ASP A 64 -28.09 -6.24 -0.23
N ARG A 65 -26.84 -6.06 -0.70
CA ARG A 65 -26.34 -6.66 -1.95
C ARG A 65 -25.93 -8.12 -1.76
N THR A 66 -26.93 -8.99 -1.82
CA THR A 66 -26.77 -10.45 -1.80
C THR A 66 -25.96 -11.00 -2.98
N ASP A 67 -25.87 -10.26 -4.09
CA ASP A 67 -25.08 -10.62 -5.27
C ASP A 67 -23.56 -10.59 -5.05
N ILE A 68 -23.10 -9.87 -4.01
CA ILE A 68 -21.68 -9.77 -3.60
C ILE A 68 -21.40 -10.56 -2.31
N ALA A 69 -22.32 -11.43 -1.88
CA ALA A 69 -22.11 -12.28 -0.70
C ALA A 69 -20.84 -13.16 -0.83
N ASP A 70 -20.49 -13.55 -2.06
CA ASP A 70 -19.20 -14.14 -2.40
C ASP A 70 -18.40 -13.19 -3.30
N VAL A 71 -17.48 -12.46 -2.66
CA VAL A 71 -16.63 -11.47 -3.33
C VAL A 71 -15.71 -12.12 -4.37
N ALA A 72 -15.19 -13.31 -4.10
CA ALA A 72 -14.26 -13.99 -4.99
C ALA A 72 -14.96 -14.44 -6.29
N ASP A 73 -16.15 -15.03 -6.15
CA ASP A 73 -16.98 -15.42 -7.29
C ASP A 73 -17.54 -14.23 -8.05
N TYR A 74 -17.89 -13.14 -7.37
CA TYR A 74 -18.33 -11.89 -8.00
C TYR A 74 -17.23 -11.28 -8.88
N VAL A 75 -16.00 -11.15 -8.36
CA VAL A 75 -14.86 -10.59 -9.13
C VAL A 75 -14.48 -11.49 -10.30
N ARG A 76 -14.53 -12.82 -10.12
CA ARG A 76 -14.27 -13.77 -11.21
C ARG A 76 -15.27 -13.60 -12.36
N ARG A 77 -16.57 -13.49 -12.06
CA ARG A 77 -17.61 -13.24 -13.07
C ARG A 77 -17.39 -11.90 -13.78
N LEU A 78 -17.06 -10.84 -13.05
CA LEU A 78 -16.81 -9.52 -13.63
C LEU A 78 -15.66 -9.55 -14.64
N ARG A 79 -14.55 -10.23 -14.30
CA ARG A 79 -13.40 -10.40 -15.21
C ARG A 79 -13.74 -11.22 -16.45
N GLN A 80 -14.64 -12.20 -16.33
CA GLN A 80 -15.11 -12.99 -17.46
C GLN A 80 -16.01 -12.17 -18.39
N THR A 81 -16.88 -11.32 -17.85
CA THR A 81 -17.74 -10.42 -18.64
C THR A 81 -16.92 -9.32 -19.35
N HIS A 82 -15.82 -8.87 -18.76
CA HIS A 82 -14.97 -7.81 -19.31
C HIS A 82 -13.93 -8.32 -20.34
N HIS A 83 -13.96 -9.62 -20.65
CA HIS A 83 -13.13 -10.30 -21.66
C HIS A 83 -13.97 -10.81 -22.85
N MET A 84 -15.12 -10.17 -23.13
CA MET A 84 -15.82 -10.21 -24.43
C MET A 84 -15.80 -8.83 -25.07
#